data_AF-A0A5J4KIB3-F1
#
_entry.id   AF-A0A5J4KIB3-F1
#
_cell.length_a   1.000
_cell.length_b   1.000
_cell.length_c   1.000
_cell.angle_alpha   90.00
_cell.angle_beta   90.00
_cell.angle_gamma   90.00
#
_symmetry.space_group_name_H-M   'P 1'
#
loop_
_entity.id
_entity.type
_entity.pdbx_description
1 polymer ?
#
loop_
_entity_poly.entity_id
_entity_poly.type
_entity_poly.pdbx_seq_one_letter_code
_entity_poly.pdbx_strand_id
1 'polypeptide(L)'
;MLFPYDHYEILTEPFTVYYPASEEVLARSVAEKIQNAGKLLSQLLQLDLPDFEVLLVDMEDWPLVPHSETEEVDSPHPYITDLTTPPTLVVPTELDAIFGEVTPEKFAFMLYHELTVAYLEDDPRPWPEVTPLWADEWQFKFISLWLSQQLDGVKGVVNKDMHEQHEEAFEPEADGKTPVTVRGFDWYDDTTPEEYLTYELLLEQFAADLLEHHDISLITRFLALYRTEREELLSDQVTKMLVEALGPQSEEWLEELVYF
;
A
#
# COMPACT_ATOMS: atom_id res chain seq x y z
N MET A 1 2.93 -26.93 7.59
CA MET A 1 4.03 -27.08 8.58
C MET A 1 4.09 -25.78 9.35
N LEU A 2 4.58 -25.76 10.60
CA LEU A 2 4.66 -24.51 11.37
C LEU A 2 5.96 -23.76 11.01
N PHE A 3 5.92 -22.43 11.00
CA PHE A 3 7.08 -21.59 10.75
C PHE A 3 8.18 -21.79 11.83
N PRO A 4 9.47 -21.92 11.47
CA PRO A 4 10.54 -22.30 12.39
C PRO A 4 11.13 -21.09 13.14
N TYR A 5 10.35 -20.45 14.01
CA TYR A 5 10.79 -19.27 14.79
C TYR A 5 12.06 -19.49 15.62
N ASP A 6 12.40 -20.72 15.98
CA ASP A 6 13.61 -21.06 16.75
C ASP A 6 14.92 -20.89 15.96
N HIS A 7 14.84 -20.73 14.63
CA HIS A 7 15.99 -20.40 13.79
C HIS A 7 16.28 -18.88 13.75
N TYR A 8 15.37 -18.05 14.27
CA TYR A 8 15.41 -16.59 14.10
C TYR A 8 15.91 -15.90 15.38
N GLU A 9 16.65 -14.81 15.18
CA GLU A 9 17.00 -13.87 16.24
C GLU A 9 15.85 -12.87 16.49
N ILE A 10 15.91 -12.15 17.63
CA ILE A 10 14.83 -11.26 18.07
C ILE A 10 15.38 -9.88 18.44
N LEU A 11 14.85 -8.83 17.80
CA LEU A 11 14.91 -7.45 18.31
C LEU A 11 13.61 -7.16 19.04
N THR A 12 13.65 -6.63 20.26
CA THR A 12 12.44 -6.40 21.08
C THR A 12 12.00 -4.93 21.13
N GLU A 13 12.73 -4.03 20.47
CA GLU A 13 12.49 -2.60 20.50
C GLU A 13 12.63 -2.04 19.08
N PRO A 14 11.70 -1.19 18.61
CA PRO A 14 10.55 -0.63 19.34
C PRO A 14 9.31 -1.54 19.39
N PHE A 15 9.33 -2.65 18.66
CA PHE A 15 8.39 -3.77 18.68
C PHE A 15 9.19 -5.04 18.38
N THR A 16 8.56 -6.22 18.49
CA THR A 16 9.23 -7.49 18.21
C THR A 16 9.52 -7.62 16.71
N VAL A 17 10.77 -7.90 16.38
CA VAL A 17 11.21 -8.25 15.03
C VAL A 17 11.95 -9.58 15.09
N TYR A 18 11.42 -10.58 14.40
CA TYR A 18 12.09 -11.85 14.13
C TYR A 18 12.90 -11.71 12.84
N TYR A 19 14.17 -12.15 12.85
CA TYR A 19 15.03 -12.04 11.66
C TYR A 19 16.08 -13.16 11.58
N PRO A 20 16.51 -13.57 10.38
CA PRO A 20 17.63 -14.50 10.20
C PRO A 20 18.92 -13.88 10.77
N ALA A 21 19.81 -14.68 11.36
CA ALA A 21 21.04 -14.17 11.98
C ALA A 21 21.96 -13.36 11.02
N SER A 22 21.85 -13.57 9.70
CA SER A 22 22.56 -12.79 8.67
C SER A 22 22.00 -11.39 8.43
N GLU A 23 20.77 -11.11 8.87
CA GLU A 23 19.98 -9.95 8.48
C GLU A 23 19.77 -8.91 9.58
N GLU A 24 20.65 -8.88 10.60
CA GLU A 24 20.54 -7.91 11.70
C GLU A 24 20.47 -6.45 11.21
N VAL A 25 21.24 -6.12 10.17
CA VAL A 25 21.26 -4.77 9.59
C VAL A 25 19.92 -4.42 8.94
N LEU A 26 19.34 -5.36 8.18
CA LEU A 26 18.05 -5.19 7.54
C LEU A 26 16.94 -5.09 8.59
N ALA A 27 16.95 -5.96 9.61
CA ALA A 27 15.98 -5.96 10.71
C ALA A 27 15.94 -4.62 11.44
N ARG A 28 17.12 -4.04 11.74
CA ARG A 28 17.21 -2.70 12.36
C ARG A 28 16.70 -1.59 11.43
N SER A 29 17.02 -1.67 10.14
CA SER A 29 16.56 -0.71 9.14
C SER A 29 15.03 -0.73 8.99
N VAL A 30 14.44 -1.92 8.89
CA VAL A 30 12.98 -2.14 8.84
C VAL A 30 12.31 -1.58 10.09
N ALA A 31 12.84 -1.94 11.28
CA ALA A 31 12.32 -1.44 12.55
C ALA A 31 12.35 0.10 12.65
N GLU A 32 13.44 0.73 12.23
CA GLU A 32 13.58 2.19 12.22
C GLU A 32 12.62 2.87 11.24
N LYS A 33 12.49 2.33 10.02
CA LYS A 33 11.57 2.85 8.99
C LYS A 33 10.13 2.82 9.46
N ILE A 34 9.68 1.66 9.94
CA ILE A 34 8.32 1.47 10.46
C ILE A 34 8.08 2.35 11.69
N GLN A 35 9.05 2.47 12.60
CA GLN A 35 8.89 3.34 13.77
C GLN A 35 8.72 4.81 13.38
N ASN A 36 9.50 5.29 12.41
CA ASN A 36 9.45 6.68 11.98
C ASN A 36 8.17 6.97 11.17
N ALA A 37 7.78 6.06 10.28
CA ALA A 37 6.51 6.12 9.56
C ALA A 37 5.32 6.06 10.52
N GLY A 38 5.35 5.13 11.48
CA GLY A 38 4.33 4.99 12.52
C GLY A 38 4.11 6.29 13.28
N LYS A 39 5.17 6.98 13.71
CA LYS A 39 5.02 8.30 14.38
C LYS A 39 4.30 9.33 13.53
N LEU A 40 4.57 9.36 12.22
CA LEU A 40 3.91 10.29 11.29
C LEU A 40 2.45 9.90 11.05
N LEU A 41 2.17 8.60 10.89
CA LEU A 41 0.81 8.08 10.73
C LEU A 41 -0.04 8.30 11.98
N SER A 42 0.49 8.04 13.18
CA SER A 42 -0.22 8.33 14.43
C SER A 42 -0.63 9.80 14.52
N GLN A 43 0.26 10.71 14.09
CA GLN A 43 -0.04 12.14 14.06
C GLN A 43 -1.05 12.51 12.98
N LEU A 44 -0.97 11.90 11.80
CA LEU A 44 -1.87 12.19 10.69
C LEU A 44 -3.30 11.69 10.97
N LEU A 45 -3.42 10.44 11.41
CA LEU A 45 -4.68 9.74 11.58
C LEU A 45 -5.27 9.91 12.99
N GLN A 46 -4.49 10.40 13.95
CA GLN A 46 -4.87 10.50 15.36
C GLN A 46 -5.21 9.14 15.98
N LEU A 47 -4.46 8.12 15.56
CA LEU A 47 -4.52 6.73 16.04
C LEU A 47 -3.19 6.37 16.68
N ASP A 48 -3.20 5.42 17.61
CA ASP A 48 -1.95 4.83 18.11
C ASP A 48 -1.34 3.90 17.05
N LEU A 49 -0.06 3.54 17.20
CA LEU A 49 0.54 2.49 16.38
C LEU A 49 -0.19 1.16 16.65
N PRO A 50 -0.70 0.47 15.60
CA PRO A 50 -1.32 -0.84 15.79
C PRO A 50 -0.36 -1.83 16.46
N ASP A 51 -0.89 -2.79 17.20
CA ASP A 51 -0.10 -3.87 17.80
C ASP A 51 0.20 -4.92 16.73
N PHE A 52 1.48 -5.10 16.38
CA PHE A 52 1.93 -6.09 15.42
C PHE A 52 3.39 -6.48 15.69
N GLU A 53 3.80 -7.59 15.10
CA GLU A 53 5.18 -8.04 15.04
C GLU A 53 5.70 -7.96 13.61
N VAL A 54 7.03 -7.91 13.46
CA VAL A 54 7.66 -8.00 12.13
C VAL A 54 8.40 -9.32 12.03
N LEU A 55 8.25 -9.98 10.89
CA LEU A 55 8.93 -11.22 10.57
C LEU A 55 9.72 -11.03 9.28
N LEU A 56 11.04 -10.80 9.38
CA LEU A 56 11.93 -10.91 8.23
C LEU A 56 12.15 -12.39 7.94
N VAL A 57 12.02 -12.82 6.69
CA VAL A 57 12.02 -14.24 6.31
C VAL A 57 13.10 -14.55 5.29
N ASP A 58 13.99 -15.48 5.64
CA ASP A 58 14.90 -16.13 4.69
C ASP A 58 14.11 -16.90 3.63
N MET A 59 14.53 -16.80 2.37
CA MET A 59 13.84 -17.44 1.25
C MET A 59 13.76 -18.98 1.36
N GLU A 60 14.65 -19.62 2.12
CA GLU A 60 14.55 -21.07 2.41
C GLU A 60 13.28 -21.42 3.21
N ASP A 61 12.83 -20.51 4.07
CA ASP A 61 11.65 -20.66 4.93
C ASP A 61 10.40 -19.95 4.36
N TRP A 62 10.51 -19.24 3.24
CA TRP A 62 9.39 -18.53 2.60
C TRP A 62 8.14 -19.39 2.36
N PRO A 63 8.22 -20.66 1.91
CA PRO A 63 7.02 -21.51 1.75
C PRO A 63 6.29 -21.86 3.06
N LEU A 64 6.84 -21.50 4.21
CA LEU A 64 6.31 -21.79 5.55
C LEU A 64 5.73 -20.56 6.25
N VAL A 65 5.81 -19.38 5.65
CA VAL A 65 5.29 -18.12 6.21
C VAL A 65 3.79 -18.23 6.50
N PRO A 66 3.27 -17.51 7.51
CA PRO A 66 1.83 -17.37 7.68
C PRO A 66 1.25 -16.58 6.50
N HIS A 67 0.38 -17.21 5.70
CA HIS A 67 -0.25 -16.59 4.54
C HIS A 67 -1.71 -17.05 4.40
N SER A 68 -2.57 -16.13 3.97
CA SER A 68 -3.99 -16.36 3.68
C SER A 68 -4.18 -16.75 2.22
N GLU A 69 -3.43 -16.10 1.33
CA GLU A 69 -3.57 -16.22 -0.12
C GLU A 69 -2.32 -16.86 -0.72
N THR A 70 -2.48 -17.57 -1.84
CA THR A 70 -1.33 -18.21 -2.50
C THR A 70 -0.38 -17.20 -3.13
N GLU A 71 -0.90 -16.04 -3.56
CA GLU A 71 -0.13 -14.95 -4.16
C GLU A 71 0.96 -14.42 -3.21
N GLU A 72 0.67 -14.32 -1.91
CA GLU A 72 1.62 -13.90 -0.87
C GLU A 72 2.87 -14.80 -0.83
N VAL A 73 2.75 -16.06 -1.26
CA VAL A 73 3.88 -17.00 -1.32
C VAL A 73 4.50 -17.08 -2.71
N ASP A 74 3.68 -17.00 -3.76
CA ASP A 74 4.10 -17.16 -5.14
C ASP A 74 4.92 -15.96 -5.66
N SER A 75 4.70 -14.76 -5.11
CA SER A 75 5.43 -13.55 -5.45
C SER A 75 5.91 -12.84 -4.18
N PRO A 76 7.14 -13.10 -3.70
CA PRO A 76 7.63 -12.53 -2.44
C PRO A 76 7.58 -10.99 -2.38
N HIS A 77 6.77 -10.45 -1.47
CA HIS A 77 6.69 -9.03 -1.12
C HIS A 77 6.32 -8.85 0.36
N PRO A 78 6.47 -7.65 0.96
CA PRO A 78 5.96 -7.41 2.30
C PRO A 78 4.43 -7.44 2.32
N TYR A 79 3.84 -8.10 3.31
CA TYR A 79 2.39 -8.09 3.55
C TYR A 79 2.09 -8.22 5.04
N ILE A 80 0.95 -7.69 5.49
CA ILE A 80 0.44 -7.91 6.84
C ILE A 80 -0.58 -9.05 6.89
N THR A 81 -0.51 -9.90 7.91
CA THR A 81 -1.45 -11.01 8.12
C THR A 81 -1.95 -11.09 9.56
N ASP A 82 -3.21 -11.44 9.73
CA ASP A 82 -3.88 -11.66 11.03
C ASP A 82 -3.89 -13.15 11.46
N LEU A 83 -3.23 -14.02 10.69
CA LEU A 83 -3.11 -15.46 10.98
C LEU A 83 -2.21 -15.75 12.19
N THR A 84 -1.50 -14.74 12.68
CA THR A 84 -0.71 -14.75 13.91
C THR A 84 -1.36 -13.83 14.95
N THR A 85 -0.93 -13.96 16.22
CA THR A 85 -1.41 -13.06 17.28
C THR A 85 -0.22 -12.60 18.14
N PRO A 86 0.14 -11.31 18.11
CA PRO A 86 -0.51 -10.22 17.33
C PRO A 86 -0.31 -10.40 15.81
N PRO A 87 -1.02 -9.64 14.95
CA PRO A 87 -0.79 -9.62 13.51
C PRO A 87 0.68 -9.45 13.16
N THR A 88 1.11 -9.96 12.00
CA THR A 88 2.52 -9.94 11.60
C THR A 88 2.69 -9.28 10.25
N LEU A 89 3.58 -8.28 10.19
CA LEU A 89 4.15 -7.80 8.94
C LEU A 89 5.26 -8.76 8.51
N VAL A 90 4.99 -9.57 7.50
CA VAL A 90 5.95 -10.48 6.88
C VAL A 90 6.79 -9.69 5.88
N VAL A 91 8.10 -9.86 5.92
CA VAL A 91 9.05 -9.13 5.07
C VAL A 91 10.04 -10.13 4.47
N PRO A 92 10.03 -10.40 3.15
CA PRO A 92 11.02 -11.28 2.56
C PRO A 92 12.41 -10.62 2.54
N THR A 93 13.46 -11.42 2.58
CA THR A 93 14.83 -10.94 2.34
C THR A 93 15.11 -10.64 0.87
N GLU A 94 14.34 -11.24 -0.04
CA GLU A 94 14.42 -11.02 -1.49
C GLU A 94 13.02 -10.74 -2.04
N LEU A 95 12.85 -9.66 -2.79
CA LEU A 95 11.58 -9.32 -3.45
C LEU A 95 11.47 -10.02 -4.81
N ASP A 96 10.24 -10.31 -5.22
CA ASP A 96 9.97 -10.83 -6.55
C ASP A 96 10.46 -9.86 -7.65
N ALA A 97 10.94 -10.41 -8.76
CA ALA A 97 11.45 -9.64 -9.88
C ALA A 97 10.35 -8.86 -10.63
N ILE A 98 9.06 -9.21 -10.44
CA ILE A 98 7.91 -8.50 -11.00
C ILE A 98 7.87 -7.02 -10.57
N PHE A 99 8.46 -6.69 -9.41
CA PHE A 99 8.55 -5.32 -8.92
C PHE A 99 9.72 -4.50 -9.52
N GLY A 100 10.44 -5.08 -10.48
CA GLY A 100 11.55 -4.43 -11.19
C GLY A 100 12.83 -4.32 -10.37
N GLU A 101 13.60 -3.26 -10.59
CA GLU A 101 14.83 -3.01 -9.84
C GLU A 101 14.49 -2.61 -8.41
N VAL A 102 14.94 -3.40 -7.42
CA VAL A 102 14.69 -3.14 -6.01
C VAL A 102 15.66 -2.08 -5.49
N THR A 103 15.14 -0.90 -5.17
CA THR A 103 15.90 0.18 -4.52
C THR A 103 15.52 0.30 -3.03
N PRO A 104 16.36 0.93 -2.19
CA PRO A 104 16.00 1.22 -0.81
C PRO A 104 14.70 2.01 -0.66
N GLU A 105 14.41 2.91 -1.60
CA GLU A 105 13.19 3.72 -1.61
C GLU A 105 11.94 2.90 -1.95
N LYS A 106 12.02 1.99 -2.92
CA LYS A 106 10.94 1.04 -3.25
C LYS A 106 10.62 0.10 -2.10
N PHE A 107 11.66 -0.47 -1.51
CA PHE A 107 11.50 -1.33 -0.35
C PHE A 107 10.85 -0.58 0.82
N ALA A 108 11.28 0.65 1.08
CA ALA A 108 10.65 1.49 2.10
C ALA A 108 9.18 1.80 1.78
N PHE A 109 8.87 2.12 0.52
CA PHE A 109 7.51 2.38 0.06
C PHE A 109 6.57 1.18 0.29
N MET A 110 7.02 -0.05 0.01
CA MET A 110 6.25 -1.26 0.30
C MET A 110 6.00 -1.44 1.80
N LEU A 111 7.00 -1.19 2.65
CA LEU A 111 6.78 -1.22 4.11
C LEU A 111 5.79 -0.16 4.58
N TYR A 112 5.82 1.03 3.97
CA TYR A 112 4.87 2.10 4.28
C TYR A 112 3.46 1.77 3.83
N HIS A 113 3.31 1.05 2.71
CA HIS A 113 2.03 0.54 2.24
C HIS A 113 1.40 -0.39 3.27
N GLU A 114 2.09 -1.46 3.67
CA GLU A 114 1.57 -2.40 4.65
C GLU A 114 1.30 -1.77 6.01
N LEU A 115 2.17 -0.86 6.44
CA LEU A 115 1.91 -0.12 7.68
C LEU A 115 0.66 0.75 7.56
N THR A 116 0.42 1.36 6.39
CA THR A 116 -0.79 2.15 6.15
C THR A 116 -2.04 1.28 6.18
N VAL A 117 -2.01 0.11 5.54
CA VAL A 117 -3.08 -0.88 5.59
C VAL A 117 -3.41 -1.21 7.06
N ALA A 118 -2.40 -1.58 7.84
CA ALA A 118 -2.55 -1.88 9.26
C ALA A 118 -3.22 -0.76 10.06
N TYR A 119 -2.85 0.50 9.81
CA TYR A 119 -3.46 1.67 10.47
C TYR A 119 -4.93 1.88 10.10
N LEU A 120 -5.27 1.69 8.82
CA LEU A 120 -6.63 1.92 8.35
C LEU A 120 -7.56 0.78 8.78
N GLU A 121 -7.08 -0.45 8.79
CA GLU A 121 -7.83 -1.62 9.28
C GLU A 121 -8.06 -1.57 10.80
N ASP A 122 -7.08 -1.11 11.60
CA ASP A 122 -7.22 -0.95 13.06
C ASP A 122 -8.07 0.28 13.46
N ASP A 123 -8.37 1.17 12.51
CA ASP A 123 -9.19 2.34 12.79
C ASP A 123 -10.62 1.92 13.23
N PRO A 124 -11.10 2.36 14.41
CA PRO A 124 -12.36 1.90 14.99
C PRO A 124 -13.61 2.48 14.30
N ARG A 125 -13.46 3.40 13.34
CA ARG A 125 -14.58 3.91 12.55
C ARG A 125 -15.17 2.78 11.69
N PRO A 126 -16.46 2.83 11.37
CA PRO A 126 -17.08 1.80 10.52
C PRO A 126 -16.52 1.83 9.10
N TRP A 127 -16.26 0.66 8.52
CA TRP A 127 -15.94 0.51 7.10
C TRP A 127 -17.24 0.21 6.33
N PRO A 128 -17.44 0.77 5.13
CA PRO A 128 -18.46 0.25 4.21
C PRO A 128 -18.23 -1.25 3.93
N GLU A 129 -19.28 -2.08 3.84
CA GLU A 129 -19.12 -3.53 3.66
C GLU A 129 -18.68 -3.90 2.24
N VAL A 130 -19.19 -3.17 1.23
CA VAL A 130 -18.85 -3.36 -0.18
C VAL A 130 -18.49 -2.02 -0.81
N THR A 131 -17.33 -1.97 -1.45
CA THR A 131 -16.74 -0.77 -2.06
C THR A 131 -16.08 -1.14 -3.40
N PRO A 132 -15.94 -0.18 -4.33
CA PRO A 132 -15.10 -0.41 -5.49
C PRO A 132 -13.65 -0.48 -5.02
N LEU A 133 -12.89 -1.44 -5.55
CA LEU A 133 -11.52 -1.75 -5.14
C LEU A 133 -10.64 -0.49 -4.99
N TRP A 134 -10.69 0.38 -6.00
CA TRP A 134 -9.88 1.59 -6.03
C TRP A 134 -10.10 2.52 -4.84
N ALA A 135 -11.30 2.53 -4.25
CA ALA A 135 -11.67 3.43 -3.16
C ALA A 135 -10.75 3.26 -1.96
N ASP A 136 -10.32 2.04 -1.68
CA ASP A 136 -9.44 1.71 -0.57
C ASP A 136 -7.97 1.87 -0.97
N GLU A 137 -7.58 1.33 -2.12
CA GLU A 137 -6.17 1.25 -2.50
C GLU A 137 -5.52 2.61 -2.80
N TRP A 138 -6.26 3.57 -3.36
CA TRP A 138 -5.68 4.91 -3.60
C TRP A 138 -5.24 5.57 -2.28
N GLN A 139 -5.95 5.29 -1.18
CA GLN A 139 -5.65 5.82 0.15
C GLN A 139 -4.31 5.27 0.65
N PHE A 140 -4.09 3.96 0.46
CA PHE A 140 -2.84 3.29 0.81
C PHE A 140 -1.68 3.88 0.01
N LYS A 141 -1.82 4.02 -1.32
CA LYS A 141 -0.79 4.62 -2.17
C LYS A 141 -0.50 6.08 -1.82
N PHE A 142 -1.54 6.88 -1.59
CA PHE A 142 -1.43 8.31 -1.26
C PHE A 142 -0.66 8.55 0.04
N ILE A 143 -1.02 7.83 1.11
CA ILE A 143 -0.31 7.95 2.39
C ILE A 143 1.13 7.41 2.25
N SER A 144 1.34 6.30 1.56
CA SER A 144 2.67 5.69 1.39
C SER A 144 3.62 6.58 0.61
N LEU A 145 3.16 7.19 -0.49
CA LEU A 145 3.95 8.16 -1.24
C LEU A 145 4.26 9.41 -0.40
N TRP A 146 3.32 9.86 0.42
CA TRP A 146 3.58 10.96 1.35
C TRP A 146 4.67 10.59 2.38
N LEU A 147 4.63 9.38 2.94
CA LEU A 147 5.68 8.88 3.83
C LEU A 147 7.04 8.83 3.13
N SER A 148 7.10 8.31 1.90
CA SER A 148 8.31 8.31 1.07
C SER A 148 8.83 9.72 0.80
N GLN A 149 7.95 10.71 0.61
CA GLN A 149 8.34 12.12 0.47
C GLN A 149 8.95 12.68 1.77
N GLN A 150 8.36 12.37 2.93
CA GLN A 150 8.80 12.91 4.23
C GLN A 150 10.08 12.26 4.75
N LEU A 151 10.21 10.94 4.59
CA LEU A 151 11.24 10.15 5.24
C LEU A 151 12.43 9.84 4.32
N ASP A 152 12.17 9.66 3.03
CA ASP A 152 13.20 9.23 2.06
C ASP A 152 13.46 10.28 0.97
N GLY A 153 12.70 11.39 0.95
CA GLY A 153 12.90 12.49 0.00
C GLY A 153 12.52 12.17 -1.44
N VAL A 154 11.78 11.09 -1.67
CA VAL A 154 11.23 10.73 -2.98
C VAL A 154 10.22 11.79 -3.41
N LYS A 155 10.12 12.09 -4.71
CA LYS A 155 9.08 12.98 -5.26
C LYS A 155 8.45 12.34 -6.48
N GLY A 156 7.13 12.49 -6.61
CA GLY A 156 6.34 11.77 -7.62
C GLY A 156 6.27 10.29 -7.31
N VAL A 157 6.25 9.47 -8.35
CA VAL A 157 6.24 8.01 -8.27
C VAL A 157 7.60 7.45 -7.81
N VAL A 158 7.55 6.37 -7.04
CA VAL A 158 8.65 5.53 -6.57
C VAL A 158 9.00 4.48 -7.62
N ASN A 159 8.03 3.83 -8.26
CA ASN A 159 8.26 2.71 -9.21
C ASN A 159 8.60 3.15 -10.64
N LYS A 160 9.57 4.06 -10.80
CA LYS A 160 9.89 4.73 -12.08
C LYS A 160 10.24 3.78 -13.23
N ASP A 161 11.07 2.80 -12.95
CA ASP A 161 11.47 1.75 -13.91
C ASP A 161 10.27 0.92 -14.38
N MET A 162 9.27 0.70 -13.50
CA MET A 162 8.05 0.00 -13.89
C MET A 162 7.11 0.89 -14.69
N HIS A 163 6.98 2.17 -14.33
CA HIS A 163 6.27 3.14 -15.16
C HIS A 163 6.88 3.24 -16.57
N GLU A 164 8.22 3.19 -16.69
CA GLU A 164 8.90 3.19 -18.00
C GLU A 164 8.65 1.89 -18.78
N GLN A 165 8.63 0.74 -18.11
CA GLN A 165 8.38 -0.56 -18.75
C GLN A 165 6.91 -0.72 -19.20
N HIS A 166 5.97 -0.10 -18.49
CA HIS A 166 4.54 -0.15 -18.77
C HIS A 166 3.99 1.20 -19.26
N GLU A 167 4.79 1.98 -20.01
CA GLU A 167 4.37 3.30 -20.49
C GLU A 167 3.07 3.25 -21.32
N GLU A 168 2.84 2.14 -22.03
CA GLU A 168 1.64 1.88 -22.83
C GLU A 168 0.35 1.84 -22.00
N ALA A 169 0.43 1.51 -20.71
CA ALA A 169 -0.72 1.54 -19.80
C ALA A 169 -1.27 2.96 -19.59
N PHE A 170 -0.45 3.98 -19.88
CA PHE A 170 -0.80 5.39 -19.73
C PHE A 170 -1.16 6.05 -21.07
N GLU A 171 -1.16 5.30 -22.18
CA GLU A 171 -1.54 5.82 -23.49
C GLU A 171 -3.07 5.86 -23.65
N PRO A 172 -3.66 7.00 -24.00
CA PRO A 172 -5.11 7.11 -24.18
C PRO A 172 -5.58 6.50 -25.51
N GLU A 173 -6.73 5.83 -25.49
CA GLU A 173 -7.48 5.39 -26.66
C GLU A 173 -8.32 6.53 -27.29
N ALA A 174 -9.19 6.18 -28.24
CA ALA A 174 -9.99 7.13 -29.01
C ALA A 174 -10.98 7.96 -28.17
N ASP A 175 -11.33 7.49 -26.97
CA ASP A 175 -12.17 8.21 -26.00
C ASP A 175 -11.35 9.15 -25.09
N GLY A 176 -10.02 9.15 -25.21
CA GLY A 176 -9.12 9.98 -24.41
C GLY A 176 -8.74 9.37 -23.07
N LYS A 177 -9.12 8.11 -22.79
CA LYS A 177 -8.79 7.38 -21.57
C LYS A 177 -7.89 6.18 -21.87
N THR A 178 -7.13 5.75 -20.89
CA THR A 178 -6.34 4.51 -20.99
C THR A 178 -7.27 3.30 -21.09
N PRO A 179 -6.83 2.17 -21.68
CA PRO A 179 -7.67 0.97 -21.81
C PRO A 179 -8.22 0.46 -20.46
N VAL A 180 -7.44 0.64 -19.40
CA VAL A 180 -7.80 0.38 -18.00
C VAL A 180 -7.65 1.68 -17.22
N THR A 181 -8.69 2.09 -16.49
CA THR A 181 -8.62 3.22 -15.56
C THR A 181 -8.71 2.74 -14.12
N VAL A 182 -8.28 3.59 -13.17
CA VAL A 182 -8.40 3.35 -11.73
C VAL A 182 -9.85 2.99 -11.35
N ARG A 183 -10.84 3.67 -11.91
CA ARG A 183 -12.27 3.38 -11.64
C ARG A 183 -12.83 2.21 -12.44
N GLY A 184 -12.18 1.83 -13.53
CA GLY A 184 -12.64 0.82 -14.48
C GLY A 184 -12.05 -0.57 -14.25
N PHE A 185 -10.97 -0.67 -13.49
CA PHE A 185 -10.38 -1.94 -13.08
C PHE A 185 -11.29 -2.65 -12.06
N ASP A 186 -11.41 -3.95 -12.23
CA ASP A 186 -12.11 -4.85 -11.32
C ASP A 186 -11.32 -6.14 -11.21
N TRP A 187 -11.34 -6.75 -10.02
CA TRP A 187 -10.57 -7.96 -9.74
C TRP A 187 -11.40 -9.21 -10.04
N TYR A 188 -10.82 -10.12 -10.81
CA TYR A 188 -11.42 -11.40 -11.16
C TYR A 188 -10.47 -12.55 -10.83
N ASP A 189 -11.01 -13.77 -10.70
CA ASP A 189 -10.23 -14.99 -10.43
C ASP A 189 -9.13 -15.25 -11.48
N ASP A 190 -9.24 -14.66 -12.69
CA ASP A 190 -8.29 -14.78 -13.79
C ASP A 190 -7.44 -13.52 -14.02
N THR A 191 -7.54 -12.51 -13.16
CA THR A 191 -6.64 -11.36 -13.16
C THR A 191 -5.20 -11.84 -13.01
N THR A 192 -4.37 -11.49 -13.98
CA THR A 192 -2.96 -11.86 -13.98
C THR A 192 -2.14 -10.90 -13.11
N PRO A 193 -0.97 -11.35 -12.58
CA PRO A 193 -0.07 -10.46 -11.83
C PRO A 193 0.35 -9.22 -12.61
N GLU A 194 0.46 -9.31 -13.94
CA GLU A 194 0.80 -8.19 -14.82
C GLU A 194 -0.33 -7.16 -14.91
N GLU A 195 -1.58 -7.61 -14.99
CA GLU A 195 -2.76 -6.73 -15.01
C GLU A 195 -2.91 -6.01 -13.67
N TYR A 196 -2.69 -6.72 -12.56
CA TYR A 196 -2.70 -6.11 -11.24
C TYR A 196 -1.55 -5.13 -11.05
N LEU A 197 -0.33 -5.48 -11.46
CA LEU A 197 0.81 -4.56 -11.45
C LEU A 197 0.49 -3.28 -12.24
N THR A 198 -0.10 -3.40 -13.42
CA THR A 198 -0.50 -2.25 -14.23
C THR A 198 -1.45 -1.34 -13.47
N TYR A 199 -2.46 -1.93 -12.82
CA TYR A 199 -3.41 -1.19 -12.00
C TYR A 199 -2.75 -0.50 -10.80
N GLU A 200 -1.84 -1.18 -10.11
CA GLU A 200 -1.06 -0.63 -9.00
C GLU A 200 -0.22 0.60 -9.41
N LEU A 201 0.34 0.59 -10.63
CA LEU A 201 1.04 1.75 -11.20
C LEU A 201 0.09 2.91 -11.53
N LEU A 202 -1.13 2.63 -11.99
CA LEU A 202 -2.16 3.68 -12.19
C LEU A 202 -2.54 4.33 -10.86
N LEU A 203 -2.73 3.54 -9.80
CA LEU A 203 -3.02 4.03 -8.46
C LEU A 203 -1.87 4.84 -7.87
N GLU A 204 -0.62 4.44 -8.10
CA GLU A 204 0.56 5.21 -7.69
C GLU A 204 0.65 6.55 -8.43
N GLN A 205 0.42 6.56 -9.76
CA GLN A 205 0.38 7.81 -10.53
C GLN A 205 -0.73 8.73 -10.01
N PHE A 206 -1.91 8.17 -9.75
CA PHE A 206 -3.03 8.93 -9.21
C PHE A 206 -2.70 9.54 -7.84
N ALA A 207 -2.11 8.75 -6.94
CA ALA A 207 -1.64 9.21 -5.65
C ALA A 207 -0.56 10.30 -5.76
N ALA A 208 0.36 10.17 -6.71
CA ALA A 208 1.39 11.17 -6.97
C ALA A 208 0.79 12.50 -7.45
N ASP A 209 -0.16 12.46 -8.39
CA ASP A 209 -0.83 13.65 -8.92
C ASP A 209 -1.69 14.32 -7.84
N LEU A 210 -2.34 13.54 -6.97
CA LEU A 210 -3.02 14.07 -5.79
C LEU A 210 -2.04 14.80 -4.85
N LEU A 211 -0.86 14.26 -4.57
CA LEU A 211 0.13 14.91 -3.68
C LEU A 211 0.77 16.15 -4.30
N GLU A 212 0.82 16.24 -5.63
CA GLU A 212 1.30 17.44 -6.32
C GLU A 212 0.31 18.61 -6.17
N HIS A 213 -1.00 18.31 -6.19
CA HIS A 213 -2.06 19.33 -6.18
C HIS A 213 -2.68 19.56 -4.80
N HIS A 214 -2.54 18.61 -3.88
CA HIS A 214 -3.17 18.61 -2.57
C HIS A 214 -2.20 18.19 -1.47
N ASP A 215 -2.39 18.73 -0.27
CA ASP A 215 -1.65 18.29 0.90
C ASP A 215 -2.24 17.00 1.50
N ILE A 216 -1.47 16.39 2.41
CA ILE A 216 -1.84 15.14 3.08
C ILE A 216 -3.15 15.25 3.87
N SER A 217 -3.64 16.45 4.24
CA SER A 217 -4.92 16.57 4.94
C SER A 217 -6.13 16.22 4.05
N LEU A 218 -5.92 16.00 2.75
CA LEU A 218 -6.92 15.34 1.88
C LEU A 218 -7.41 14.03 2.48
N ILE A 219 -6.51 13.19 2.99
CA ILE A 219 -6.90 11.86 3.44
C ILE A 219 -7.84 11.90 4.65
N THR A 220 -7.61 12.84 5.57
CA THR A 220 -8.46 12.98 6.76
C THR A 220 -9.84 13.53 6.40
N ARG A 221 -9.94 14.41 5.39
CA ARG A 221 -11.22 14.87 4.84
C ARG A 221 -11.97 13.72 4.15
N PHE A 222 -11.28 12.94 3.33
CA PHE A 222 -11.89 11.81 2.64
C PHE A 222 -12.37 10.74 3.61
N LEU A 223 -11.52 10.31 4.55
CA LEU A 223 -11.88 9.31 5.56
C LEU A 223 -13.07 9.75 6.41
N ALA A 224 -13.26 11.05 6.65
CA ALA A 224 -14.43 11.56 7.37
C ALA A 224 -15.76 11.38 6.61
N LEU A 225 -15.70 11.32 5.27
CA LEU A 225 -16.85 11.04 4.41
C LEU A 225 -17.02 9.54 4.18
N TYR A 226 -15.91 8.83 4.02
CA TYR A 226 -15.85 7.43 3.58
C TYR A 226 -16.09 6.43 4.71
N ARG A 227 -15.49 6.63 5.90
CA ARG A 227 -15.55 5.70 7.05
C ARG A 227 -16.89 5.82 7.78
N THR A 228 -17.96 5.36 7.11
CA THR A 228 -19.34 5.37 7.60
C THR A 228 -19.99 3.99 7.41
N GLU A 229 -20.90 3.63 8.30
CA GLU A 229 -21.63 2.36 8.21
C GLU A 229 -22.57 2.36 6.99
N ARG A 230 -22.21 1.58 5.97
CA ARG A 230 -22.93 1.43 4.71
C ARG A 230 -22.76 0.00 4.21
N GLU A 231 -23.85 -0.59 3.73
CA GLU A 231 -23.82 -1.91 3.09
C GLU A 231 -23.03 -1.87 1.77
N GLU A 232 -23.21 -0.81 0.98
CA GLU A 232 -22.55 -0.69 -0.33
C GLU A 232 -22.29 0.78 -0.67
N LEU A 233 -21.13 1.04 -1.27
CA LEU A 233 -20.79 2.29 -1.97
C LEU A 233 -20.42 1.97 -3.41
N LEU A 234 -21.07 2.66 -4.36
CA LEU A 234 -20.74 2.55 -5.79
C LEU A 234 -19.61 3.52 -6.16
N SER A 235 -18.90 3.22 -7.26
CA SER A 235 -17.81 4.06 -7.80
C SER A 235 -18.19 5.54 -7.92
N ASP A 236 -19.33 5.87 -8.53
CA ASP A 236 -19.81 7.27 -8.64
C ASP A 236 -20.07 7.95 -7.29
N GLN A 237 -20.41 7.19 -6.25
CA GLN A 237 -20.63 7.74 -4.90
C GLN A 237 -19.29 8.04 -4.24
N VAL A 238 -18.32 7.12 -4.35
CA VAL A 238 -16.96 7.34 -3.84
C VAL A 238 -16.28 8.50 -4.58
N THR A 239 -16.44 8.60 -5.90
CA THR A 239 -15.93 9.74 -6.68
C THR A 239 -16.49 11.07 -6.18
N LYS A 240 -17.79 11.13 -5.85
CA LYS A 240 -18.38 12.34 -5.26
C LYS A 240 -17.80 12.67 -3.88
N MET A 241 -17.54 11.67 -3.04
CA MET A 241 -16.87 11.88 -1.75
C MET A 241 -15.45 12.41 -1.94
N LEU A 242 -14.72 11.86 -2.90
CA LEU A 242 -13.38 12.33 -3.25
C LEU A 242 -13.41 13.79 -3.76
N VAL A 243 -14.30 14.11 -4.70
CA VAL A 243 -14.52 15.48 -5.19
C VAL A 243 -14.84 16.45 -4.04
N GLU A 244 -15.71 16.04 -3.11
CA GLU A 244 -16.04 16.83 -1.91
C GLU A 244 -14.80 17.05 -1.02
N ALA A 245 -13.96 16.02 -0.84
CA ALA A 245 -12.73 16.10 -0.06
C ALA A 245 -11.64 16.96 -0.73
N LEU A 246 -11.57 16.95 -2.07
CA LEU A 246 -10.62 17.75 -2.86
C LEU A 246 -11.03 19.23 -2.92
N GLY A 247 -12.33 19.50 -2.93
CA GLY A 247 -12.90 20.85 -2.96
C GLY A 247 -13.32 21.32 -4.36
N PRO A 248 -13.63 22.62 -4.52
CA PRO A 248 -14.20 23.15 -5.77
C PRO A 248 -13.30 22.91 -7.00
N GLN A 249 -13.92 22.67 -8.16
CA GLN A 249 -13.24 22.43 -9.46
C GLN A 249 -12.46 21.11 -9.57
N SER A 250 -12.48 20.25 -8.55
CA SER A 250 -11.79 18.97 -8.57
C SER A 250 -12.43 17.93 -9.49
N GLU A 251 -13.74 17.99 -9.72
CA GLU A 251 -14.45 17.04 -10.58
C GLU A 251 -13.95 17.10 -12.03
N GLU A 252 -13.78 18.31 -12.59
CA GLU A 252 -13.25 18.50 -13.94
C GLU A 252 -11.79 18.00 -14.03
N TRP A 253 -10.98 18.33 -13.03
CA TRP A 253 -9.59 17.87 -12.96
C TRP A 253 -9.47 16.34 -12.92
N LEU A 254 -10.26 15.66 -12.08
CA LEU A 254 -10.26 14.20 -12.02
C LEU A 254 -10.66 13.57 -13.37
N GLU A 255 -11.67 14.12 -14.04
CA GLU A 255 -12.11 13.61 -15.33
C GLU A 255 -11.13 13.91 -16.48
N GLU A 256 -10.22 14.88 -16.33
CA GLU A 256 -9.11 15.15 -17.26
C GLU A 256 -7.96 14.14 -17.16
N LEU A 257 -7.82 13.43 -16.03
CA LEU A 257 -6.79 12.41 -15.86
C LEU A 257 -7.08 11.22 -16.78
N VAL A 258 -6.15 10.87 -17.66
CA VAL A 258 -6.35 9.82 -18.68
C VAL A 258 -6.62 8.44 -18.06
N TYR A 259 -6.14 8.22 -16.84
CA TYR A 259 -6.20 6.95 -16.12
C TYR A 259 -7.27 6.90 -15.02
N PHE A 260 -8.10 7.93 -14.85
CA PHE A 260 -9.17 7.98 -13.83
C PHE A 260 -10.56 7.80 -14.45
#